data_AF-A0A136ISI2-F1
#
_entry.id   AF-A0A136ISI2-F1
#
_cell.length_a   1.000
_cell.length_b   1.000
_cell.length_c   1.000
_cell.angle_alpha   90.00
_cell.angle_beta   90.00
_cell.angle_gamma   90.00
#
_symmetry.space_group_name_H-M   'P 1'
#
loop_
_entity.id
_entity.type
_entity.pdbx_description
1 polymer ?
#
loop_
_entity_poly.entity_id
_entity_poly.type
_entity_poly.pdbx_seq_one_letter_code
_entity_poly.pdbx_strand_id
1 'polypeptide(L)'
;MSFGKVFDQAKKKLEDLNRQHNLVPGFGRGQQGTAGYPPQQQYPYQQQPPQQQHPYPGQYQQPPYQQQQQPYGQHPPQWGPPPPQQYQSPPPQGGPAGGPPGHYQPPDGPPPPAVPSASRPGDGAGQPPPPPPPASRPDAPPVPAASRPPTDSAREAAAPPPPPPYSPGVSNPDYWRANLSPDTPVSHDWEHKQGNNNGWGNAELEHYTAGPDNSFHTPDHKLVLRALSRPDHPDPAQRYTSARLVSRQTLARHRGVLTTWLTLPCAEGIWPAFWLLPKEPFSWPRDGEIDIAETWNGDQENHSCLHWGFYNAEDHAKHLVRGTHIPDMHTGRPIRFDFAWDCEATGGGAPGRFMWYVDGRPVMKNLMPEGTRNIADWCIIMNVAMGGNVCQGKVPRAGHYDMVVHEVRLREEPENGGWGKFEQDWYHCPDGAIM
;
A
#
# COMPACT_ATOMS: atom_id res chain seq x y z
N MET A 1 -23.89 -3.11 28.06
CA MET A 1 -22.68 -2.81 28.87
C MET A 1 -21.73 -2.03 27.99
N SER A 2 -21.31 -0.82 28.39
CA SER A 2 -20.57 0.13 27.54
C SER A 2 -19.09 -0.25 27.37
N PHE A 3 -18.60 -0.15 26.13
CA PHE A 3 -17.22 -0.46 25.67
C PHE A 3 -16.11 0.29 26.43
N GLY A 4 -16.42 1.38 27.15
CA GLY A 4 -15.43 2.12 27.94
C GLY A 4 -14.84 1.31 29.11
N LYS A 5 -15.62 0.41 29.73
CA LYS A 5 -15.16 -0.33 30.91
C LYS A 5 -14.14 -1.44 30.59
N VAL A 6 -14.16 -1.97 29.38
CA VAL A 6 -13.21 -3.01 28.93
C VAL A 6 -11.85 -2.39 28.58
N PHE A 7 -11.85 -1.18 28.02
CA PHE A 7 -10.63 -0.46 27.67
C PHE A 7 -9.85 0.06 28.89
N ASP A 8 -10.56 0.55 29.92
CA ASP A 8 -9.91 0.98 31.17
C ASP A 8 -9.31 -0.18 31.95
N GLN A 9 -9.92 -1.38 31.85
CA GLN A 9 -9.39 -2.60 32.46
C GLN A 9 -8.13 -3.11 31.74
N ALA A 10 -8.04 -2.93 30.42
CA ALA A 10 -6.86 -3.28 29.64
C ALA A 10 -5.69 -2.31 29.90
N LYS A 11 -5.95 -0.99 30.00
CA LYS A 11 -4.93 0.00 30.37
C LYS A 11 -4.34 -0.24 31.76
N LYS A 12 -5.19 -0.51 32.75
CA LYS A 12 -4.74 -0.76 34.13
C LYS A 12 -3.85 -2.01 34.24
N LYS A 13 -4.16 -3.06 33.46
CA LYS A 13 -3.38 -4.30 33.43
C LYS A 13 -1.99 -4.11 32.78
N LEU A 14 -1.88 -3.19 31.82
CA LEU A 14 -0.63 -2.84 31.15
C LEU A 14 0.27 -1.94 32.03
N GLU A 15 -0.31 -1.03 32.80
CA GLU A 15 0.43 -0.20 33.77
C GLU A 15 0.95 -1.01 34.97
N ASP A 16 0.20 -2.02 35.41
CA ASP A 16 0.63 -2.92 36.49
C ASP A 16 1.76 -3.87 36.04
N LEU A 17 1.75 -4.31 34.77
CA LEU A 17 2.85 -5.07 34.17
C LEU A 17 4.14 -4.23 34.06
N ASN A 18 4.06 -2.98 33.61
CA ASN A 18 5.22 -2.10 33.52
C ASN A 18 5.81 -1.71 34.89
N ARG A 19 5.01 -1.74 35.97
CA ARG A 19 5.50 -1.49 37.34
C ARG A 19 6.23 -2.68 37.95
N GLN A 20 5.88 -3.92 37.57
CA GLN A 20 6.54 -5.12 38.09
C GLN A 20 7.93 -5.37 37.46
N HIS A 21 8.23 -4.80 36.30
CA HIS A 21 9.51 -5.00 35.60
C HIS A 21 10.63 -4.03 36.01
N ASN A 22 10.43 -3.14 36.99
CA ASN A 22 11.39 -2.09 37.34
C ASN A 22 11.90 -2.12 38.79
N LEU A 23 12.35 -3.28 39.27
CA LEU A 23 13.07 -3.43 40.55
C LEU A 23 14.48 -4.09 40.35
N VAL A 24 15.50 -3.27 40.00
CA VAL A 24 16.89 -3.07 40.57
C VAL A 24 17.77 -4.34 40.92
N PRO A 25 19.15 -4.34 40.94
CA PRO A 25 20.24 -3.98 39.98
C PRO A 25 21.46 -4.98 39.93
N GLY A 26 22.44 -4.77 39.01
CA GLY A 26 23.89 -4.74 39.35
C GLY A 26 24.84 -5.97 39.17
N PHE A 27 25.87 -5.75 38.33
CA PHE A 27 27.29 -6.21 38.35
C PHE A 27 27.74 -7.69 38.15
N GLY A 28 28.74 -7.87 37.25
CA GLY A 28 29.77 -8.92 37.39
C GLY A 28 30.48 -9.38 36.09
N ARG A 29 31.77 -9.05 35.93
CA ARG A 29 32.69 -9.53 34.86
C ARG A 29 32.99 -11.04 34.96
N GLY A 30 33.33 -11.68 33.82
CA GLY A 30 34.42 -12.67 33.80
C GLY A 30 34.30 -13.90 32.87
N GLN A 31 35.29 -14.00 31.98
CA GLN A 31 35.98 -15.21 31.48
C GLN A 31 35.43 -16.10 30.34
N GLN A 32 36.44 -16.56 29.58
CA GLN A 32 36.48 -17.37 28.38
C GLN A 32 36.01 -18.81 28.59
N GLY A 33 35.49 -19.43 27.52
CA GLY A 33 35.26 -20.87 27.44
C GLY A 33 34.87 -21.30 26.03
N THR A 34 35.71 -22.14 25.43
CA THR A 34 35.60 -22.73 24.09
C THR A 34 34.59 -23.88 24.00
N ALA A 35 34.18 -24.15 22.75
CA ALA A 35 33.88 -25.45 22.13
C ALA A 35 32.41 -25.91 22.00
N GLY A 36 32.08 -26.35 20.77
CA GLY A 36 31.28 -27.57 20.54
C GLY A 36 30.02 -27.42 19.68
N TYR A 37 30.12 -27.71 18.38
CA TYR A 37 28.99 -28.13 17.53
C TYR A 37 28.69 -29.63 17.74
N PRO A 38 27.41 -30.04 17.59
CA PRO A 38 27.07 -31.30 16.93
C PRO A 38 25.93 -31.13 15.86
N PRO A 39 25.66 -32.17 15.03
CA PRO A 39 25.51 -32.00 13.59
C PRO A 39 24.09 -32.13 12.99
N GLN A 40 24.04 -31.78 11.70
CA GLN A 40 22.94 -31.85 10.73
C GLN A 40 22.27 -33.25 10.62
N GLN A 41 20.95 -33.26 10.43
CA GLN A 41 20.19 -34.41 9.91
C GLN A 41 19.58 -34.06 8.54
N GLN A 42 19.91 -34.89 7.55
CA GLN A 42 19.39 -34.87 6.18
C GLN A 42 18.07 -35.64 6.11
N TYR A 43 17.12 -35.17 5.29
CA TYR A 43 16.00 -35.98 4.79
C TYR A 43 15.91 -35.91 3.24
N PRO A 44 15.56 -37.02 2.57
CA PRO A 44 15.76 -37.21 1.13
C PRO A 44 14.62 -36.71 0.22
N TYR A 45 15.02 -36.39 -1.02
CA TYR A 45 14.23 -35.99 -2.19
C TYR A 45 13.12 -36.97 -2.60
N GLN A 46 11.99 -36.44 -3.07
CA GLN A 46 11.04 -37.14 -3.94
C GLN A 46 10.81 -36.37 -5.26
N GLN A 47 10.79 -37.14 -6.34
CA GLN A 47 10.84 -36.73 -7.75
C GLN A 47 9.44 -36.40 -8.31
N GLN A 48 9.34 -35.40 -9.19
CA GLN A 48 8.16 -35.18 -10.05
C GLN A 48 8.38 -35.82 -11.44
N PRO A 49 7.33 -36.38 -12.07
CA PRO A 49 7.34 -36.71 -13.50
C PRO A 49 6.67 -35.63 -14.39
N PRO A 50 6.90 -35.66 -15.73
CA PRO A 50 7.04 -34.45 -16.57
C PRO A 50 5.83 -34.04 -17.43
N GLN A 51 5.93 -32.81 -17.96
CA GLN A 51 5.05 -32.12 -18.91
C GLN A 51 4.96 -32.82 -20.29
N GLN A 52 3.81 -32.66 -20.96
CA GLN A 52 3.65 -32.91 -22.41
C GLN A 52 3.12 -31.66 -23.13
N GLN A 53 3.73 -31.36 -24.28
CA GLN A 53 3.44 -30.25 -25.19
C GLN A 53 2.71 -30.73 -26.48
N HIS A 54 2.19 -29.74 -27.22
CA HIS A 54 1.83 -29.69 -28.67
C HIS A 54 0.35 -29.89 -29.06
N PRO A 55 -0.11 -29.42 -30.25
CA PRO A 55 0.20 -28.19 -31.01
C PRO A 55 -1.06 -27.47 -31.62
N TYR A 56 -0.87 -26.27 -32.17
CA TYR A 56 -1.84 -25.50 -32.99
C TYR A 56 -2.05 -26.08 -34.42
N PRO A 57 -3.25 -25.87 -34.99
CA PRO A 57 -3.38 -25.27 -36.34
C PRO A 57 -4.55 -24.25 -36.37
N GLY A 58 -4.78 -23.33 -37.31
CA GLY A 58 -4.28 -23.03 -38.65
C GLY A 58 -5.22 -21.95 -39.22
N GLN A 59 -4.68 -21.11 -40.12
CA GLN A 59 -5.31 -19.91 -40.70
C GLN A 59 -6.55 -20.19 -41.56
N TYR A 60 -7.52 -19.26 -41.59
CA TYR A 60 -8.44 -19.07 -42.72
C TYR A 60 -8.72 -17.59 -43.01
N GLN A 61 -8.87 -17.33 -44.31
CA GLN A 61 -8.85 -16.05 -45.02
C GLN A 61 -10.15 -15.23 -44.92
N GLN A 62 -10.00 -13.89 -45.00
CA GLN A 62 -11.07 -12.89 -45.13
C GLN A 62 -11.53 -12.71 -46.59
N PRO A 63 -12.79 -12.32 -46.82
CA PRO A 63 -13.19 -11.53 -47.99
C PRO A 63 -13.73 -10.13 -47.60
N PRO A 64 -13.77 -9.15 -48.54
CA PRO A 64 -13.74 -7.71 -48.25
C PRO A 64 -15.08 -6.98 -48.48
N TYR A 65 -15.03 -5.65 -48.31
CA TYR A 65 -16.00 -4.57 -48.64
C TYR A 65 -16.95 -4.15 -47.50
N GLN A 66 -17.32 -2.87 -47.28
CA GLN A 66 -17.35 -1.68 -48.16
C GLN A 66 -17.46 -0.39 -47.31
N GLN A 67 -16.84 0.70 -47.77
CA GLN A 67 -16.98 2.06 -47.23
C GLN A 67 -18.37 2.63 -47.51
N GLN A 68 -18.95 3.34 -46.54
CA GLN A 68 -19.87 4.45 -46.81
C GLN A 68 -19.60 5.62 -45.87
N GLN A 69 -19.75 6.80 -46.44
CA GLN A 69 -19.17 8.08 -46.06
C GLN A 69 -20.31 9.09 -45.83
N GLN A 70 -20.12 9.97 -44.83
CA GLN A 70 -20.62 11.36 -44.71
C GLN A 70 -22.08 11.60 -44.20
N PRO A 71 -22.46 12.82 -43.72
CA PRO A 71 -21.68 14.03 -43.40
C PRO A 71 -22.02 14.72 -42.05
N TYR A 72 -21.23 15.78 -41.78
CA TYR A 72 -21.25 16.80 -40.71
C TYR A 72 -22.58 17.54 -40.40
N GLY A 73 -22.72 18.00 -39.15
CA GLY A 73 -23.70 19.03 -38.76
C GLY A 73 -23.58 19.58 -37.30
N GLN A 74 -22.81 20.67 -37.15
CA GLN A 74 -23.00 21.89 -36.32
C GLN A 74 -23.31 21.87 -34.79
N HIS A 75 -22.37 22.47 -34.04
CA HIS A 75 -22.35 23.31 -32.81
C HIS A 75 -23.49 23.39 -31.75
N PRO A 76 -23.14 23.70 -30.47
CA PRO A 76 -23.95 23.39 -29.27
C PRO A 76 -24.79 24.57 -28.73
N PRO A 77 -25.79 24.33 -27.84
CA PRO A 77 -26.47 25.41 -27.14
C PRO A 77 -25.72 25.87 -25.87
N GLN A 78 -25.59 27.19 -25.76
CA GLN A 78 -25.06 27.94 -24.62
C GLN A 78 -26.14 28.10 -23.54
N TRP A 79 -25.80 27.83 -22.27
CA TRP A 79 -26.65 28.13 -21.12
C TRP A 79 -26.17 29.42 -20.43
N GLY A 80 -27.05 30.41 -20.33
CA GLY A 80 -26.82 31.66 -19.61
C GLY A 80 -27.02 31.52 -18.08
N PRO A 81 -26.51 32.47 -17.28
CA PRO A 81 -26.54 32.41 -15.81
C PRO A 81 -27.92 32.78 -15.23
N PRO A 82 -28.30 32.23 -14.06
CA PRO A 82 -29.54 32.59 -13.35
C PRO A 82 -29.43 33.92 -12.56
N PRO A 83 -30.57 34.59 -12.28
CA PRO A 83 -30.61 35.90 -11.61
C PRO A 83 -30.44 35.84 -10.07
N PRO A 84 -30.07 36.96 -9.41
CA PRO A 84 -29.68 37.00 -8.00
C PRO A 84 -30.88 37.08 -7.04
N GLN A 85 -30.82 36.36 -5.91
CA GLN A 85 -31.75 36.49 -4.78
C GLN A 85 -31.13 37.29 -3.63
N GLN A 86 -31.91 38.22 -3.10
CA GLN A 86 -31.54 39.24 -2.12
C GLN A 86 -31.58 38.71 -0.68
N TYR A 87 -30.61 39.16 0.12
CA TYR A 87 -30.51 38.99 1.57
C TYR A 87 -31.59 39.77 2.33
N GLN A 88 -32.08 39.20 3.45
CA GLN A 88 -32.70 39.95 4.53
C GLN A 88 -32.31 39.40 5.91
N SER A 89 -31.94 40.31 6.82
CA SER A 89 -31.81 40.18 8.29
C SER A 89 -31.73 41.62 8.86
N PRO A 90 -31.87 41.89 10.18
CA PRO A 90 -32.76 41.44 11.28
C PRO A 90 -33.51 42.69 11.89
N PRO A 91 -34.05 42.81 13.15
CA PRO A 91 -33.29 42.88 14.46
C PRO A 91 -34.16 42.53 15.75
N PRO A 92 -33.91 43.01 17.02
CA PRO A 92 -32.90 42.52 17.98
C PRO A 92 -33.33 42.42 19.50
N GLN A 93 -32.33 42.11 20.36
CA GLN A 93 -32.08 42.55 21.77
C GLN A 93 -32.59 41.77 23.01
N GLY A 94 -31.63 41.50 23.94
CA GLY A 94 -31.85 41.55 25.40
C GLY A 94 -31.07 40.55 26.27
N GLY A 95 -29.94 40.96 26.87
CA GLY A 95 -29.42 40.44 28.17
C GLY A 95 -29.77 41.44 29.30
N PRO A 96 -29.46 41.23 30.62
CA PRO A 96 -28.19 40.68 31.14
C PRO A 96 -28.22 39.82 32.46
N ALA A 97 -27.06 39.21 32.76
CA ALA A 97 -26.35 38.84 34.02
C ALA A 97 -27.04 38.56 35.40
N GLY A 98 -26.56 37.50 36.09
CA GLY A 98 -26.63 37.28 37.56
C GLY A 98 -26.19 35.87 38.02
N GLY A 99 -25.31 35.76 39.04
CA GLY A 99 -24.58 34.53 39.47
C GLY A 99 -25.29 33.49 40.39
N PRO A 100 -24.55 32.52 40.97
CA PRO A 100 -25.02 31.20 41.47
C PRO A 100 -25.33 31.19 43.00
N PRO A 101 -25.60 30.06 43.73
CA PRO A 101 -25.61 28.62 43.38
C PRO A 101 -26.84 27.81 43.88
N GLY A 102 -26.98 26.56 43.44
CA GLY A 102 -27.96 25.62 44.02
C GLY A 102 -27.77 24.17 43.57
N HIS A 103 -27.46 23.31 44.53
CA HIS A 103 -27.36 21.85 44.35
C HIS A 103 -28.72 21.25 43.94
N TYR A 104 -28.73 20.42 42.90
CA TYR A 104 -29.88 19.58 42.54
C TYR A 104 -29.45 18.11 42.42
N GLN A 105 -30.01 17.26 43.28
CA GLN A 105 -30.04 15.81 43.13
C GLN A 105 -31.10 15.41 42.09
N PRO A 106 -30.85 14.38 41.25
CA PRO A 106 -31.90 13.77 40.44
C PRO A 106 -32.70 12.73 41.26
N PRO A 107 -34.03 12.57 41.01
CA PRO A 107 -34.84 11.56 41.68
C PRO A 107 -34.65 10.16 41.09
N ASP A 108 -34.74 9.16 41.98
CA ASP A 108 -34.61 7.72 41.71
C ASP A 108 -35.71 7.18 40.79
N GLY A 109 -35.29 6.42 39.76
CA GLY A 109 -36.17 5.61 38.92
C GLY A 109 -36.38 4.19 39.50
N PRO A 110 -37.51 3.53 39.24
CA PRO A 110 -37.84 2.23 39.82
C PRO A 110 -37.02 1.06 39.23
N PRO A 111 -36.80 -0.03 40.00
CA PRO A 111 -35.94 -1.15 39.61
C PRO A 111 -36.62 -2.15 38.65
N PRO A 112 -35.83 -2.96 37.90
CA PRO A 112 -36.34 -3.93 36.93
C PRO A 112 -36.90 -5.22 37.59
N PRO A 113 -37.81 -5.96 36.91
CA PRO A 113 -38.45 -7.14 37.49
C PRO A 113 -37.55 -8.40 37.49
N ALA A 114 -37.84 -9.28 38.44
CA ALA A 114 -37.12 -10.50 38.78
C ALA A 114 -37.41 -11.69 37.86
N VAL A 115 -36.39 -12.52 37.64
CA VAL A 115 -36.43 -13.87 37.04
C VAL A 115 -36.80 -14.91 38.12
N PRO A 116 -37.69 -15.89 37.84
CA PRO A 116 -37.82 -17.06 38.68
C PRO A 116 -36.96 -18.23 38.19
N SER A 117 -36.39 -18.97 39.14
CA SER A 117 -35.68 -20.24 38.94
C SER A 117 -36.32 -21.39 39.73
N ALA A 118 -35.96 -22.61 39.31
CA ALA A 118 -36.23 -23.96 39.84
C ALA A 118 -37.47 -24.67 39.25
N SER A 119 -37.42 -25.93 38.81
CA SER A 119 -36.80 -27.10 39.46
C SER A 119 -36.54 -28.28 38.50
N ARG A 120 -35.58 -29.16 38.83
CA ARG A 120 -35.30 -30.48 38.21
C ARG A 120 -36.33 -31.56 38.64
N PRO A 121 -36.55 -32.59 37.80
CA PRO A 121 -36.10 -33.97 38.10
C PRO A 121 -35.41 -34.60 36.87
N GLY A 122 -34.42 -35.50 36.93
CA GLY A 122 -34.43 -36.85 37.50
C GLY A 122 -34.10 -37.83 36.36
N ASP A 123 -33.08 -38.67 36.55
CA ASP A 123 -32.41 -39.50 35.52
C ASP A 123 -33.29 -40.59 34.89
N GLY A 124 -33.07 -40.89 33.60
CA GLY A 124 -33.53 -42.15 32.99
C GLY A 124 -33.74 -42.16 31.47
N ALA A 125 -32.81 -42.81 30.76
CA ALA A 125 -32.96 -43.49 29.46
C ALA A 125 -33.07 -42.68 28.14
N GLY A 126 -32.11 -42.93 27.23
CA GLY A 126 -32.25 -42.77 25.78
C GLY A 126 -31.28 -41.77 25.13
N GLN A 127 -30.19 -42.25 24.53
CA GLN A 127 -29.44 -41.43 23.56
C GLN A 127 -30.34 -41.13 22.34
N PRO A 128 -30.38 -39.89 21.83
CA PRO A 128 -31.01 -39.60 20.55
C PRO A 128 -30.15 -40.15 19.39
N PRO A 129 -30.75 -40.63 18.29
CA PRO A 129 -29.99 -41.12 17.13
C PRO A 129 -29.23 -39.98 16.42
N PRO A 130 -28.11 -40.29 15.73
CA PRO A 130 -27.37 -39.30 14.96
C PRO A 130 -28.18 -38.76 13.77
N PRO A 131 -27.89 -37.53 13.30
CA PRO A 131 -28.59 -36.94 12.17
C PRO A 131 -28.31 -37.71 10.85
N PRO A 132 -29.25 -37.71 9.89
CA PRO A 132 -29.03 -38.33 8.60
C PRO A 132 -27.99 -37.57 7.75
N PRO A 133 -27.28 -38.25 6.83
CA PRO A 133 -26.32 -37.61 5.94
C PRO A 133 -27.01 -36.62 4.97
N PRO A 134 -26.30 -35.58 4.48
CA PRO A 134 -26.88 -34.58 3.60
C PRO A 134 -27.33 -35.19 2.27
N ALA A 135 -28.56 -34.87 1.88
CA ALA A 135 -29.13 -35.24 0.59
C ALA A 135 -28.37 -34.57 -0.57
N SER A 136 -28.05 -35.34 -1.60
CA SER A 136 -27.57 -34.87 -2.90
C SER A 136 -28.59 -33.88 -3.50
N ARG A 137 -28.13 -32.67 -3.82
CA ARG A 137 -28.94 -31.68 -4.54
C ARG A 137 -29.15 -32.15 -5.99
N PRO A 138 -30.35 -32.01 -6.57
CA PRO A 138 -30.53 -32.15 -8.01
C PRO A 138 -29.91 -30.96 -8.76
N ASP A 139 -29.30 -31.25 -9.91
CA ASP A 139 -28.67 -30.27 -10.80
C ASP A 139 -29.65 -29.17 -11.26
N ALA A 140 -29.14 -27.95 -11.37
CA ALA A 140 -29.89 -26.81 -11.90
C ALA A 140 -30.10 -26.94 -13.43
N PRO A 141 -31.27 -26.55 -13.98
CA PRO A 141 -31.52 -26.60 -15.41
C PRO A 141 -30.67 -25.57 -16.19
N PRO A 142 -30.35 -25.84 -17.48
CA PRO A 142 -29.48 -25.00 -18.29
C PRO A 142 -30.13 -23.64 -18.64
N VAL A 143 -29.34 -22.57 -18.55
CA VAL A 143 -29.76 -21.20 -18.87
C VAL A 143 -29.67 -20.96 -20.39
N PRO A 144 -30.71 -20.40 -21.05
CA PRO A 144 -30.69 -20.10 -22.49
C PRO A 144 -29.68 -19.01 -22.88
N ALA A 145 -28.94 -19.22 -23.97
CA ALA A 145 -27.94 -18.30 -24.49
C ALA A 145 -28.56 -17.12 -25.26
N ALA A 146 -29.01 -16.07 -24.54
CA ALA A 146 -29.37 -14.79 -25.15
C ALA A 146 -29.30 -13.64 -24.15
N SER A 147 -28.09 -13.20 -23.78
CA SER A 147 -27.78 -11.85 -23.23
C SER A 147 -26.28 -11.73 -22.88
N ARG A 148 -25.41 -11.84 -23.89
CA ARG A 148 -24.01 -11.42 -23.79
C ARG A 148 -23.81 -10.17 -24.67
N PRO A 149 -23.29 -9.06 -24.15
CA PRO A 149 -22.84 -7.94 -24.99
C PRO A 149 -21.67 -8.39 -25.88
N PRO A 150 -21.54 -7.84 -27.10
CA PRO A 150 -20.57 -8.31 -28.08
C PRO A 150 -19.13 -8.01 -27.63
N THR A 151 -18.27 -9.01 -27.76
CA THR A 151 -16.82 -8.91 -27.57
C THR A 151 -16.19 -8.21 -28.77
N ASP A 152 -15.58 -7.07 -28.51
CA ASP A 152 -14.81 -6.28 -29.48
C ASP A 152 -13.45 -6.95 -29.70
N SER A 153 -13.35 -7.79 -30.73
CA SER A 153 -12.12 -8.47 -31.12
C SER A 153 -11.50 -7.75 -32.32
N ALA A 154 -10.78 -6.64 -32.09
CA ALA A 154 -9.77 -6.11 -33.03
C ALA A 154 -8.95 -4.94 -32.42
N ARG A 155 -8.12 -5.25 -31.43
CA ARG A 155 -6.81 -4.58 -31.27
C ARG A 155 -5.84 -5.65 -30.82
N GLU A 156 -5.26 -6.31 -31.80
CA GLU A 156 -4.03 -7.08 -31.61
C GLU A 156 -2.99 -6.08 -31.08
N ALA A 157 -2.78 -6.09 -29.76
CA ALA A 157 -1.67 -5.39 -29.16
C ALA A 157 -0.42 -6.04 -29.73
N ALA A 158 0.22 -5.37 -30.69
CA ALA A 158 1.52 -5.79 -31.19
C ALA A 158 2.42 -6.06 -29.99
N ALA A 159 2.96 -7.28 -29.91
CA ALA A 159 3.98 -7.60 -28.93
C ALA A 159 5.11 -6.56 -29.05
N PRO A 160 5.70 -6.11 -27.93
CA PRO A 160 6.86 -5.22 -28.00
C PRO A 160 7.94 -5.87 -28.87
N PRO A 161 8.69 -5.07 -29.66
CA PRO A 161 9.76 -5.61 -30.48
C PRO A 161 10.74 -6.40 -29.60
N PRO A 162 11.31 -7.52 -30.10
CA PRO A 162 12.33 -8.24 -29.37
C PRO A 162 13.48 -7.27 -29.01
N PRO A 163 14.10 -7.43 -27.83
CA PRO A 163 15.23 -6.60 -27.45
C PRO A 163 16.32 -6.70 -28.54
N PRO A 164 17.01 -5.59 -28.86
CA PRO A 164 18.08 -5.62 -29.84
C PRO A 164 19.14 -6.66 -29.44
N PRO A 165 19.80 -7.31 -30.42
CA PRO A 165 20.82 -8.30 -30.15
C PRO A 165 21.93 -7.68 -29.29
N TYR A 166 22.28 -8.41 -28.22
CA TYR A 166 23.31 -8.04 -27.25
C TYR A 166 24.62 -7.69 -27.97
N SER A 167 25.04 -6.43 -27.88
CA SER A 167 26.36 -5.97 -28.29
C SER A 167 27.26 -6.00 -27.04
N PRO A 168 28.28 -6.89 -26.97
CA PRO A 168 29.19 -6.91 -25.83
C PRO A 168 30.10 -5.68 -25.91
N GLY A 169 29.77 -4.65 -25.14
CA GLY A 169 30.57 -3.43 -25.04
C GLY A 169 29.81 -2.35 -24.29
N VAL A 170 30.09 -2.25 -22.98
CA VAL A 170 29.36 -1.45 -21.97
C VAL A 170 27.95 -2.00 -21.72
N SER A 171 27.84 -3.00 -20.84
CA SER A 171 26.53 -3.36 -20.28
C SER A 171 25.99 -2.12 -19.57
N ASN A 172 24.97 -1.48 -20.13
CA ASN A 172 24.18 -0.55 -19.34
C ASN A 172 23.61 -1.38 -18.18
N PRO A 173 24.00 -1.13 -16.91
CA PRO A 173 23.50 -1.90 -15.78
C PRO A 173 22.00 -1.64 -15.56
N ASP A 174 21.44 -0.59 -16.16
CA ASP A 174 20.04 -0.25 -16.09
C ASP A 174 19.27 -1.00 -17.19
N TYR A 175 18.32 -1.86 -16.80
CA TYR A 175 17.44 -2.55 -17.74
C TYR A 175 16.11 -1.82 -17.97
N TRP A 176 15.80 -0.82 -17.15
CA TRP A 176 14.67 0.09 -17.37
C TRP A 176 14.88 1.44 -16.67
N ARG A 177 14.36 2.51 -17.27
CA ARG A 177 14.33 3.87 -16.71
C ARG A 177 13.03 4.55 -17.12
N ALA A 178 12.39 5.24 -16.18
CA ALA A 178 11.18 6.02 -16.47
C ALA A 178 11.49 7.16 -17.44
N ASN A 179 10.59 7.38 -18.41
CA ASN A 179 10.61 8.51 -19.31
C ASN A 179 9.91 9.71 -18.66
N LEU A 180 10.72 10.64 -18.18
CA LEU A 180 10.26 11.86 -17.51
C LEU A 180 10.19 13.08 -18.46
N SER A 181 10.19 12.85 -19.78
CA SER A 181 10.17 13.93 -20.77
C SER A 181 8.86 14.74 -20.73
N PRO A 182 8.91 16.08 -20.82
CA PRO A 182 7.71 16.92 -20.89
C PRO A 182 6.81 16.60 -22.10
N ASP A 183 7.37 16.04 -23.18
CA ASP A 183 6.63 15.65 -24.38
C ASP A 183 5.98 14.26 -24.28
N THR A 184 6.20 13.55 -23.18
CA THR A 184 5.63 12.23 -22.93
C THR A 184 4.49 12.34 -21.92
N PRO A 185 3.29 11.82 -22.21
CA PRO A 185 2.22 11.76 -21.23
C PRO A 185 2.65 10.96 -20.00
N VAL A 186 2.29 11.40 -18.79
CA VAL A 186 2.53 10.63 -17.55
C VAL A 186 1.98 9.20 -17.67
N SER A 187 0.87 9.01 -18.40
CA SER A 187 0.26 7.70 -18.61
C SER A 187 1.07 6.70 -19.46
N HIS A 188 2.17 7.15 -20.07
CA HIS A 188 3.09 6.30 -20.84
C HIS A 188 3.70 5.21 -19.96
N ASP A 189 4.26 5.59 -18.81
CA ASP A 189 4.89 4.65 -17.87
C ASP A 189 4.00 4.31 -16.69
N TRP A 190 2.95 5.11 -16.46
CA TRP A 190 2.15 5.05 -15.23
C TRP A 190 0.67 4.85 -15.52
N GLU A 191 -0.01 4.10 -14.67
CA GLU A 191 -1.46 4.04 -14.58
C GLU A 191 -1.92 4.91 -13.40
N HIS A 192 -2.87 5.81 -13.64
CA HIS A 192 -3.51 6.59 -12.58
C HIS A 192 -4.60 5.79 -11.90
N LYS A 193 -4.43 5.53 -10.59
CA LYS A 193 -5.54 5.14 -9.73
C LYS A 193 -6.31 6.41 -9.34
N GLN A 194 -7.64 6.36 -9.40
CA GLN A 194 -8.50 7.53 -9.28
C GLN A 194 -9.56 7.34 -8.19
N GLY A 195 -10.08 8.45 -7.68
CA GLY A 195 -11.07 8.46 -6.61
C GLY A 195 -10.48 8.45 -5.21
N ASN A 196 -11.37 8.46 -4.22
CA ASN A 196 -11.03 8.31 -2.80
C ASN A 196 -11.24 6.87 -2.29
N ASN A 197 -12.07 6.07 -2.97
CA ASN A 197 -12.30 4.65 -2.69
C ASN A 197 -12.48 4.30 -1.19
N ASN A 198 -13.32 5.06 -0.48
CA ASN A 198 -13.52 4.97 0.98
C ASN A 198 -12.23 5.20 1.80
N GLY A 199 -11.43 6.19 1.39
CA GLY A 199 -10.16 6.55 2.02
C GLY A 199 -9.05 5.51 1.84
N TRP A 200 -9.08 4.72 0.76
CA TRP A 200 -8.05 3.75 0.38
C TRP A 200 -7.63 2.75 1.48
N GLY A 201 -8.52 2.47 2.44
CA GLY A 201 -8.25 1.60 3.60
C GLY A 201 -7.61 2.31 4.79
N ASN A 202 -7.21 3.57 4.63
CA ASN A 202 -6.45 4.36 5.60
C ASN A 202 -7.16 5.63 6.07
N ALA A 203 -8.43 5.83 5.70
CA ALA A 203 -9.17 7.07 5.94
C ALA A 203 -8.50 8.33 5.32
N GLU A 204 -7.84 8.14 4.17
CA GLU A 204 -7.26 9.21 3.34
C GLU A 204 -8.35 10.19 2.87
N LEU A 205 -8.02 11.48 2.77
CA LEU A 205 -8.96 12.57 2.46
C LEU A 205 -9.10 12.86 0.96
N GLU A 206 -8.05 12.58 0.19
CA GLU A 206 -7.93 13.04 -1.19
C GLU A 206 -8.74 12.22 -2.18
N HIS A 207 -9.14 12.88 -3.26
CA HIS A 207 -9.60 12.25 -4.48
C HIS A 207 -8.42 12.20 -5.45
N TYR A 208 -7.88 11.01 -5.73
CA TYR A 208 -6.83 10.89 -6.74
C TYR A 208 -7.41 11.15 -8.14
N THR A 209 -6.65 11.83 -9.00
CA THR A 209 -7.07 12.19 -10.37
C THR A 209 -5.99 11.85 -11.39
N ALA A 210 -6.37 11.78 -12.66
CA ALA A 210 -5.44 11.77 -13.79
C ALA A 210 -5.18 13.17 -14.39
N GLY A 211 -5.60 14.22 -13.68
CA GLY A 211 -5.53 15.60 -14.16
C GLY A 211 -4.10 16.15 -14.15
N PRO A 212 -3.76 17.05 -15.10
CA PRO A 212 -2.44 17.67 -15.16
C PRO A 212 -2.15 18.59 -13.97
N ASP A 213 -3.17 18.97 -13.19
CA ASP A 213 -2.99 19.72 -11.94
C ASP A 213 -2.37 18.86 -10.82
N ASN A 214 -2.50 17.54 -10.89
CA ASN A 214 -2.04 16.60 -9.87
C ASN A 214 -0.82 15.76 -10.30
N SER A 215 -0.61 15.55 -11.60
CA SER A 215 0.61 14.89 -12.08
C SER A 215 1.04 15.41 -13.45
N PHE A 216 2.30 15.82 -13.58
CA PHE A 216 2.84 16.36 -14.83
C PHE A 216 4.37 16.26 -14.89
N HIS A 217 4.91 16.24 -16.11
CA HIS A 217 6.34 16.37 -16.35
C HIS A 217 6.75 17.84 -16.45
N THR A 218 7.90 18.20 -15.91
CA THR A 218 8.47 19.55 -16.00
C THR A 218 9.41 19.67 -17.22
N PRO A 219 9.72 20.90 -17.67
CA PRO A 219 10.74 21.12 -18.70
C PRO A 219 12.13 20.56 -18.34
N ASP A 220 12.42 20.41 -17.05
CA ASP A 220 13.69 19.86 -16.54
C ASP A 220 13.68 18.33 -16.42
N HIS A 221 12.78 17.65 -17.12
CA HIS A 221 12.64 16.19 -17.14
C HIS A 221 12.40 15.57 -15.75
N LYS A 222 11.51 16.16 -14.96
CA LYS A 222 11.07 15.63 -13.66
C LYS A 222 9.59 15.31 -13.69
N LEU A 223 9.16 14.30 -12.94
CA LEU A 223 7.74 14.04 -12.71
C LEU A 223 7.33 14.67 -11.37
N VAL A 224 6.27 15.47 -11.37
CA VAL A 224 5.69 16.07 -10.15
C VAL A 224 4.38 15.38 -9.84
N LEU A 225 4.21 14.94 -8.59
CA LEU A 225 2.91 14.60 -8.01
C LEU A 225 2.53 15.70 -7.04
N ARG A 226 1.44 16.40 -7.34
CA ARG A 226 0.97 17.57 -6.60
C ARG A 226 -0.32 17.25 -5.85
N ALA A 227 -0.25 17.27 -4.53
CA ALA A 227 -1.41 17.31 -3.66
C ALA A 227 -1.91 18.75 -3.54
N LEU A 228 -3.18 18.98 -3.86
CA LEU A 228 -3.87 20.27 -3.72
C LEU A 228 -4.83 20.21 -2.53
N SER A 229 -4.58 21.04 -1.53
CA SER A 229 -5.48 21.28 -0.39
C SER A 229 -6.25 22.58 -0.60
N ARG A 230 -7.57 22.47 -0.72
CA ARG A 230 -8.54 23.55 -0.84
C ARG A 230 -9.71 23.28 0.13
N PRO A 231 -9.50 23.32 1.46
CA PRO A 231 -10.49 22.87 2.44
C PRO A 231 -11.87 23.52 2.30
N ASP A 232 -11.89 24.79 1.87
CA ASP A 232 -13.11 25.59 1.71
C ASP A 232 -13.78 25.41 0.34
N HIS A 233 -13.31 24.49 -0.51
CA HIS A 233 -13.91 24.26 -1.82
C HIS A 233 -15.36 23.74 -1.66
N PRO A 234 -16.33 24.31 -2.42
CA PRO A 234 -17.75 23.95 -2.27
C PRO A 234 -18.02 22.49 -2.66
N ASP A 235 -17.35 21.98 -3.69
CA ASP A 235 -17.35 20.55 -4.05
C ASP A 235 -16.39 19.77 -3.12
N PRO A 236 -16.90 18.81 -2.30
CA PRO A 236 -16.07 17.98 -1.43
C PRO A 236 -14.98 17.20 -2.17
N ALA A 237 -15.23 16.73 -3.39
CA ALA A 237 -14.24 15.95 -4.16
C ALA A 237 -13.06 16.80 -4.64
N GLN A 238 -13.21 18.13 -4.62
CA GLN A 238 -12.17 19.07 -5.03
C GLN A 238 -11.45 19.73 -3.84
N ARG A 239 -11.88 19.44 -2.61
CA ARG A 239 -11.24 19.95 -1.38
C ARG A 239 -9.84 19.40 -1.21
N TYR A 240 -9.63 18.14 -1.58
CA TYR A 240 -8.34 17.47 -1.52
C TYR A 240 -8.21 16.65 -2.79
N THR A 241 -7.26 17.01 -3.66
CA THR A 241 -6.97 16.24 -4.88
C THR A 241 -5.49 15.92 -4.95
N SER A 242 -5.14 14.77 -5.48
CA SER A 242 -3.74 14.34 -5.62
C SER A 242 -3.58 13.36 -6.78
N ALA A 243 -2.41 12.75 -6.93
CA ALA A 243 -2.16 11.67 -7.86
C ALA A 243 -1.68 10.41 -7.13
N ARG A 244 -2.10 9.25 -7.63
CA ARG A 244 -1.58 7.92 -7.27
C ARG A 244 -1.27 7.16 -8.55
N LEU A 245 0.01 6.88 -8.75
CA LEU A 245 0.55 6.30 -9.97
C LEU A 245 1.06 4.90 -9.70
N VAL A 246 0.76 3.96 -10.59
CA VAL A 246 1.27 2.58 -10.58
C VAL A 246 2.05 2.35 -11.87
N SER A 247 3.27 1.81 -11.80
CA SER A 247 4.08 1.57 -13.00
C SER A 247 3.47 0.50 -13.89
N ARG A 248 3.57 0.70 -15.20
CA ARG A 248 3.31 -0.34 -16.20
C ARG A 248 4.43 -1.38 -16.26
N GLN A 249 5.65 -0.93 -16.01
CA GLN A 249 6.82 -1.78 -15.84
C GLN A 249 6.74 -2.51 -14.50
N THR A 250 6.96 -3.83 -14.49
CA THR A 250 7.19 -4.57 -13.24
C THR A 250 8.69 -4.63 -12.93
N LEU A 251 9.08 -5.09 -11.74
CA LEU A 251 10.50 -5.27 -11.43
C LEU A 251 11.19 -6.26 -12.37
N ALA A 252 10.46 -7.20 -12.98
CA ALA A 252 10.85 -8.07 -14.10
C ALA A 252 12.10 -8.96 -13.90
N ARG A 253 12.71 -8.94 -12.72
CA ARG A 253 13.88 -9.72 -12.34
C ARG A 253 13.70 -10.28 -10.93
N HIS A 254 14.22 -11.48 -10.66
CA HIS A 254 14.28 -12.03 -9.30
C HIS A 254 15.41 -11.44 -8.46
N ARG A 255 16.28 -10.66 -9.10
CA ARG A 255 17.42 -10.01 -8.46
C ARG A 255 17.66 -8.67 -9.15
N GLY A 256 17.85 -7.61 -8.38
CA GLY A 256 18.02 -6.27 -8.93
C GLY A 256 17.95 -5.15 -7.90
N VAL A 257 17.99 -3.91 -8.39
CA VAL A 257 17.90 -2.69 -7.59
C VAL A 257 16.96 -1.69 -8.26
N LEU A 258 16.05 -1.12 -7.47
CA LEU A 258 15.25 0.04 -7.81
C LEU A 258 15.88 1.26 -7.17
N THR A 259 16.24 2.26 -7.97
CA THR A 259 16.78 3.54 -7.51
C THR A 259 15.84 4.67 -7.90
N THR A 260 15.58 5.58 -6.95
CA THR A 260 14.84 6.82 -7.19
C THR A 260 15.49 8.00 -6.46
N TRP A 261 15.31 9.20 -7.00
CA TRP A 261 15.65 10.46 -6.34
C TRP A 261 14.37 11.27 -6.16
N LEU A 262 14.05 11.61 -4.92
CA LEU A 262 12.81 12.27 -4.53
C LEU A 262 13.09 13.57 -3.77
N THR A 263 12.40 14.65 -4.14
CA THR A 263 12.13 15.74 -3.20
C THR A 263 10.75 15.50 -2.60
N LEU A 264 10.67 15.38 -1.28
CA LEU A 264 9.44 15.06 -0.56
C LEU A 264 8.83 16.33 0.08
N PRO A 265 7.50 16.50 0.04
CA PRO A 265 6.85 17.58 0.78
C PRO A 265 6.89 17.30 2.29
N CYS A 266 7.27 18.29 3.10
CA CYS A 266 7.25 18.20 4.56
C CYS A 266 6.19 19.15 5.13
N ALA A 267 5.02 18.62 5.47
CA ALA A 267 3.96 19.40 6.08
C ALA A 267 3.01 18.54 6.92
N GLU A 268 2.35 19.18 7.88
CA GLU A 268 1.28 18.57 8.67
C GLU A 268 0.15 18.03 7.76
N GLY A 269 -0.33 16.81 8.04
CA GLY A 269 -1.41 16.18 7.29
C GLY A 269 -1.05 15.75 5.86
N ILE A 270 0.22 15.81 5.46
CA ILE A 270 0.73 15.34 4.16
C ILE A 270 1.45 14.01 4.36
N TRP A 271 1.20 13.06 3.45
CA TRP A 271 1.73 11.70 3.48
C TRP A 271 2.20 11.25 2.08
N PRO A 272 3.44 11.62 1.66
CA PRO A 272 4.03 11.11 0.43
C PRO A 272 4.55 9.68 0.62
N ALA A 273 4.39 8.85 -0.42
CA ALA A 273 4.88 7.49 -0.44
C ALA A 273 5.48 7.11 -1.82
N PHE A 274 6.55 6.31 -1.79
CA PHE A 274 7.14 5.58 -2.91
C PHE A 274 7.41 4.14 -2.46
N TRP A 275 6.71 3.20 -3.07
CA TRP A 275 6.49 1.86 -2.52
C TRP A 275 6.18 0.85 -3.62
N LEU A 276 5.99 -0.41 -3.26
CA LEU A 276 5.80 -1.51 -4.19
C LEU A 276 4.63 -2.40 -3.77
N LEU A 277 3.85 -2.84 -4.76
CA LEU A 277 2.86 -3.91 -4.61
C LEU A 277 2.98 -4.92 -5.75
N PRO A 278 2.57 -6.18 -5.53
CA PRO A 278 2.27 -7.12 -6.60
C PRO A 278 1.37 -6.52 -7.69
N LYS A 279 1.61 -6.87 -8.95
CA LYS A 279 0.69 -6.53 -10.04
C LYS A 279 -0.69 -7.16 -9.80
N GLU A 280 -1.75 -6.39 -10.03
CA GLU A 280 -3.14 -6.83 -9.89
C GLU A 280 -3.48 -8.03 -10.82
N PRO A 281 -4.34 -8.96 -10.37
CA PRO A 281 -4.94 -9.04 -9.03
C PRO A 281 -3.98 -9.64 -8.00
N PHE A 282 -4.08 -9.19 -6.75
CA PHE A 282 -3.32 -9.71 -5.60
C PHE A 282 -4.18 -9.70 -4.33
N SER A 283 -3.73 -10.41 -3.29
CA SER A 283 -4.37 -10.49 -1.97
C SER A 283 -3.49 -9.82 -0.92
N TRP A 284 -3.90 -8.64 -0.46
CA TRP A 284 -3.19 -7.93 0.62
C TRP A 284 -3.58 -8.47 2.01
N PRO A 285 -2.64 -8.54 2.99
CA PRO A 285 -1.20 -8.29 2.84
C PRO A 285 -0.42 -9.53 2.40
N ARG A 286 -1.09 -10.69 2.20
CA ARG A 286 -0.44 -11.99 1.93
C ARG A 286 0.59 -11.95 0.80
N ASP A 287 0.22 -11.33 -0.32
CA ASP A 287 1.08 -11.27 -1.50
C ASP A 287 2.23 -10.26 -1.34
N GLY A 288 2.20 -9.44 -0.28
CA GLY A 288 3.26 -8.54 0.14
C GLY A 288 3.03 -7.06 -0.18
N GLU A 289 3.73 -6.19 0.55
CA GLU A 289 3.89 -4.75 0.33
C GLU A 289 5.27 -4.32 0.83
N ILE A 290 5.94 -3.41 0.10
CA ILE A 290 7.26 -2.87 0.45
C ILE A 290 7.21 -1.37 0.33
N ASP A 291 7.41 -0.67 1.45
CA ASP A 291 7.46 0.79 1.49
C ASP A 291 8.91 1.24 1.57
N ILE A 292 9.35 1.97 0.55
CA ILE A 292 10.76 2.36 0.39
C ILE A 292 10.95 3.75 0.98
N ALA A 293 10.08 4.68 0.57
CA ALA A 293 10.03 6.02 1.11
C ALA A 293 8.61 6.36 1.56
N GLU A 294 8.43 6.60 2.85
CA GLU A 294 7.15 6.99 3.43
C GLU A 294 7.41 7.99 4.55
N THR A 295 6.72 9.12 4.53
CA THR A 295 6.83 10.16 5.58
C THR A 295 5.45 10.70 5.84
N TRP A 296 5.17 11.18 7.04
CA TRP A 296 3.90 11.85 7.32
C TRP A 296 4.09 13.02 8.26
N ASN A 297 3.14 13.95 8.21
CA ASN A 297 3.12 15.13 9.07
C ASN A 297 4.39 16.01 9.02
N GLY A 298 5.26 15.82 8.02
CA GLY A 298 6.54 16.51 7.93
C GLY A 298 7.47 16.23 9.10
N ASP A 299 7.40 15.05 9.70
CA ASP A 299 8.24 14.62 10.84
C ASP A 299 9.73 14.45 10.49
N GLN A 300 10.06 14.49 9.20
CA GLN A 300 11.41 14.29 8.66
C GLN A 300 11.97 12.91 8.98
N GLU A 301 11.09 11.93 9.17
CA GLU A 301 11.44 10.53 9.33
C GLU A 301 10.96 9.75 8.11
N ASN A 302 11.85 8.94 7.55
CA ASN A 302 11.48 7.95 6.54
C ASN A 302 11.11 6.65 7.23
N HIS A 303 9.89 6.18 7.00
CA HIS A 303 9.38 4.91 7.49
C HIS A 303 9.54 3.87 6.38
N SER A 304 10.52 2.98 6.53
CA SER A 304 10.66 1.83 5.64
C SER A 304 9.84 0.67 6.20
N CYS A 305 8.95 0.12 5.39
CA CYS A 305 7.98 -0.87 5.86
C CYS A 305 7.97 -2.14 4.98
N LEU A 306 7.55 -3.23 5.59
CA LEU A 306 7.31 -4.51 4.91
C LEU A 306 6.04 -5.12 5.49
N HIS A 307 5.05 -5.42 4.65
CA HIS A 307 3.81 -6.08 5.05
C HIS A 307 3.68 -7.44 4.38
N TRP A 308 3.17 -8.44 5.11
CA TRP A 308 2.94 -9.81 4.63
C TRP A 308 1.83 -10.49 5.43
N GLY A 309 1.58 -11.79 5.21
CA GLY A 309 0.72 -12.59 6.09
C GLY A 309 -0.77 -12.30 5.93
N PHE A 310 -1.53 -12.25 7.04
CA PHE A 310 -2.99 -12.17 7.04
C PHE A 310 -3.50 -11.07 7.95
N TYR A 311 -4.45 -10.29 7.46
CA TYR A 311 -5.12 -9.26 8.26
C TYR A 311 -6.20 -9.86 9.19
N ASN A 312 -5.79 -10.70 10.16
CA ASN A 312 -6.63 -11.22 11.25
C ASN A 312 -6.04 -10.86 12.63
N ALA A 313 -6.78 -11.13 13.71
CA ALA A 313 -6.39 -10.74 15.07
C ALA A 313 -5.22 -11.57 15.61
N GLU A 314 -5.03 -12.77 15.08
CA GLU A 314 -4.05 -13.76 15.54
C GLU A 314 -2.66 -13.61 14.89
N ASP A 315 -2.57 -12.89 13.76
CA ASP A 315 -1.31 -12.67 13.03
C ASP A 315 -0.64 -11.36 13.49
N HIS A 316 0.18 -11.44 14.53
CA HIS A 316 0.85 -10.28 15.14
C HIS A 316 2.14 -9.86 14.42
N ALA A 317 2.76 -10.73 13.62
CA ALA A 317 4.06 -10.51 12.97
C ALA A 317 3.88 -10.38 11.45
N LYS A 318 3.09 -9.40 11.03
CA LYS A 318 2.67 -9.21 9.64
C LYS A 318 3.05 -7.86 9.02
N HIS A 319 3.69 -7.02 9.81
CA HIS A 319 4.20 -5.72 9.37
C HIS A 319 5.49 -5.41 10.13
N LEU A 320 6.43 -4.76 9.46
CA LEU A 320 7.62 -4.16 10.06
C LEU A 320 7.68 -2.72 9.62
N VAL A 321 8.10 -1.85 10.54
CA VAL A 321 8.36 -0.43 10.26
C VAL A 321 9.68 -0.07 10.91
N ARG A 322 10.52 0.65 10.16
CA ARG A 322 11.76 1.22 10.69
C ARG A 322 11.92 2.67 10.26
N GLY A 323 11.94 3.56 11.24
CA GLY A 323 12.20 4.98 11.07
C GLY A 323 13.68 5.28 10.80
N THR A 324 13.95 6.16 9.83
CA THR A 324 15.26 6.76 9.57
C THR A 324 15.10 8.28 9.52
N HIS A 325 15.67 8.99 10.49
CA HIS A 325 15.60 10.45 10.52
C HIS A 325 16.47 11.09 9.43
N ILE A 326 15.90 12.05 8.70
CA ILE A 326 16.55 12.81 7.63
C ILE A 326 16.45 14.31 7.98
N PRO A 327 17.43 14.87 8.73
CA PRO A 327 17.29 16.16 9.42
C PRO A 327 17.11 17.39 8.52
N ASP A 328 17.37 17.25 7.22
CA ASP A 328 17.30 18.31 6.23
C ASP A 328 16.26 18.04 5.14
N MET A 329 15.35 17.09 5.33
CA MET A 329 14.28 16.77 4.38
C MET A 329 13.43 18.02 4.04
N HIS A 330 13.12 18.84 5.05
CA HIS A 330 12.31 20.05 4.92
C HIS A 330 12.93 21.14 4.02
N THR A 331 14.23 21.03 3.70
CA THR A 331 14.91 22.00 2.82
C THR A 331 14.52 21.85 1.34
N GLY A 332 13.81 20.77 0.99
CA GLY A 332 13.44 20.47 -0.39
C GLY A 332 14.57 19.87 -1.21
N ARG A 333 15.67 19.42 -0.58
CA ARG A 333 16.75 18.72 -1.28
C ARG A 333 16.25 17.40 -1.89
N PRO A 334 16.82 16.95 -3.03
CA PRO A 334 16.67 15.58 -3.47
C PRO A 334 17.30 14.60 -2.47
N ILE A 335 16.59 13.51 -2.19
CA ILE A 335 17.03 12.37 -1.36
C ILE A 335 17.06 11.15 -2.25
N ARG A 336 18.13 10.36 -2.15
CA ARG A 336 18.24 9.10 -2.89
C ARG A 336 17.66 7.97 -2.06
N PHE A 337 16.80 7.17 -2.69
CA PHE A 337 16.33 5.91 -2.14
C PHE A 337 16.71 4.76 -3.07
N ASP A 338 17.21 3.67 -2.50
CA ASP A 338 17.40 2.42 -3.24
C ASP A 338 16.71 1.26 -2.51
N PHE A 339 16.13 0.34 -3.27
CA PHE A 339 15.65 -0.94 -2.78
C PHE A 339 16.30 -2.06 -3.60
N ALA A 340 17.07 -2.91 -2.93
CA ALA A 340 17.74 -4.05 -3.54
C ALA A 340 17.09 -5.36 -3.10
N TRP A 341 16.88 -6.27 -4.05
CA TRP A 341 16.36 -7.60 -3.78
C TRP A 341 17.26 -8.67 -4.40
N ASP A 342 17.49 -9.73 -3.64
CA ASP A 342 18.15 -10.95 -4.10
C ASP A 342 17.27 -12.15 -3.77
N CYS A 343 16.40 -12.50 -4.73
CA CYS A 343 15.48 -13.62 -4.66
C CYS A 343 15.80 -14.65 -5.74
N GLU A 344 17.03 -14.68 -6.26
CA GLU A 344 17.44 -15.78 -7.13
C GLU A 344 17.21 -17.11 -6.43
N ALA A 345 16.73 -18.09 -7.18
CA ALA A 345 16.55 -19.45 -6.71
C ALA A 345 17.92 -20.04 -6.39
N THR A 346 18.44 -19.75 -5.20
CA THR A 346 19.54 -20.53 -4.67
C THR A 346 18.97 -21.94 -4.54
N GLY A 347 19.54 -22.90 -5.28
CA GLY A 347 19.12 -24.30 -5.27
C GLY A 347 19.23 -24.99 -3.90
N GLY A 348 19.40 -24.24 -2.81
CA GLY A 348 19.42 -24.65 -1.42
C GLY A 348 18.28 -24.09 -0.55
N GLY A 349 17.27 -23.42 -1.12
CA GLY A 349 16.06 -23.02 -0.39
C GLY A 349 16.22 -21.86 0.60
N ALA A 350 17.23 -21.00 0.43
CA ALA A 350 17.34 -19.79 1.23
C ALA A 350 16.22 -18.79 0.84
N PRO A 351 15.57 -18.13 1.81
CA PRO A 351 14.59 -17.11 1.50
C PRO A 351 15.25 -15.93 0.78
N GLY A 352 14.45 -15.23 -0.05
CA GLY A 352 14.91 -14.01 -0.73
C GLY A 352 15.36 -12.96 0.28
N ARG A 353 16.18 -12.01 -0.17
CA ARG A 353 16.78 -10.97 0.68
C ARG A 353 16.38 -9.58 0.19
N PHE A 354 15.95 -8.73 1.11
CA PHE A 354 15.55 -7.35 0.85
C PHE A 354 16.41 -6.36 1.62
N MET A 355 16.77 -5.25 0.99
CA MET A 355 17.61 -4.20 1.56
C MET A 355 17.13 -2.83 1.12
N TRP A 356 16.98 -1.93 2.08
CA TRP A 356 16.59 -0.53 1.88
C TRP A 356 17.79 0.37 2.12
N TYR A 357 17.89 1.42 1.30
CA TYR A 357 18.93 2.43 1.41
C TYR A 357 18.35 3.84 1.37
N VAL A 358 18.93 4.72 2.18
CA VAL A 358 18.71 6.18 2.14
C VAL A 358 20.07 6.87 1.97
N ASP A 359 20.19 7.69 0.95
CA ASP A 359 21.44 8.38 0.57
C ASP A 359 22.65 7.42 0.52
N GLY A 360 22.42 6.21 -0.02
CA GLY A 360 23.42 5.15 -0.18
C GLY A 360 23.80 4.38 1.09
N ARG A 361 23.23 4.73 2.26
CA ARG A 361 23.44 4.01 3.52
C ARG A 361 22.37 2.94 3.69
N PRO A 362 22.73 1.69 4.03
CA PRO A 362 21.74 0.66 4.31
C PRO A 362 21.01 0.99 5.62
N VAL A 363 19.69 1.03 5.59
CA VAL A 363 18.86 1.45 6.74
C VAL A 363 18.01 0.34 7.31
N MET A 364 17.61 -0.63 6.49
CA MET A 364 16.80 -1.78 6.89
C MET A 364 17.14 -2.96 6.00
N LYS A 365 17.15 -4.17 6.56
CA LYS A 365 17.14 -5.42 5.80
C LYS A 365 16.09 -6.36 6.35
N ASN A 366 15.60 -7.26 5.50
CA ASN A 366 14.83 -8.41 5.94
C ASN A 366 14.92 -9.56 4.94
N LEU A 367 14.55 -10.76 5.39
CA LEU A 367 14.26 -11.86 4.49
C LEU A 367 12.87 -11.68 3.87
N MET A 368 12.70 -12.13 2.63
CA MET A 368 11.42 -12.18 1.94
C MET A 368 10.49 -13.14 2.70
N PRO A 369 9.35 -12.66 3.23
CA PRO A 369 8.44 -13.50 4.00
C PRO A 369 7.83 -14.64 3.17
N GLU A 370 7.55 -15.77 3.82
CA GLU A 370 6.87 -16.88 3.17
C GLU A 370 5.49 -16.46 2.62
N GLY A 371 5.13 -16.96 1.44
CA GLY A 371 3.86 -16.65 0.79
C GLY A 371 3.84 -15.32 0.02
N THR A 372 4.88 -14.50 0.16
CA THR A 372 5.06 -13.25 -0.62
C THR A 372 5.06 -13.57 -2.11
N ARG A 373 4.37 -12.75 -2.92
CA ARG A 373 4.34 -12.88 -4.38
C ARG A 373 5.75 -12.75 -4.95
N ASN A 374 6.02 -13.46 -6.03
CA ASN A 374 7.26 -13.32 -6.78
C ASN A 374 7.59 -11.85 -7.09
N ILE A 375 8.71 -11.36 -6.56
CA ILE A 375 9.12 -9.94 -6.61
C ILE A 375 9.21 -9.39 -8.04
N ALA A 376 9.49 -10.24 -9.04
CA ALA A 376 9.55 -9.84 -10.45
C ALA A 376 8.19 -9.32 -11.00
N ASP A 377 7.07 -9.71 -10.38
CA ASP A 377 5.72 -9.30 -10.76
C ASP A 377 5.28 -7.99 -10.10
N TRP A 378 6.13 -7.34 -9.30
CA TRP A 378 5.72 -6.17 -8.52
C TRP A 378 5.81 -4.89 -9.36
N CYS A 379 4.87 -3.98 -9.12
CA CYS A 379 4.82 -2.64 -9.69
C CYS A 379 5.30 -1.61 -8.66
N ILE A 380 5.85 -0.52 -9.16
CA ILE A 380 6.22 0.67 -8.40
C ILE A 380 4.98 1.53 -8.24
N ILE A 381 4.76 2.05 -7.04
CA ILE A 381 3.67 2.95 -6.71
C ILE A 381 4.24 4.23 -6.12
N MET A 382 3.63 5.36 -6.47
CA MET A 382 3.93 6.65 -5.87
C MET A 382 2.66 7.48 -5.71
N ASN A 383 2.54 8.18 -4.58
CA ASN A 383 1.41 9.05 -4.29
C ASN A 383 1.77 10.12 -3.26
N VAL A 384 0.91 11.13 -3.15
CA VAL A 384 0.89 12.07 -2.02
C VAL A 384 -0.50 12.05 -1.41
N ALA A 385 -0.69 11.27 -0.35
CA ALA A 385 -1.92 11.21 0.42
C ALA A 385 -2.06 12.44 1.34
N MET A 386 -3.30 12.71 1.77
CA MET A 386 -3.63 13.76 2.72
C MET A 386 -4.49 13.21 3.86
N GLY A 387 -4.10 13.47 5.10
CA GLY A 387 -4.76 12.91 6.28
C GLY A 387 -4.50 11.40 6.42
N GLY A 388 -5.54 10.66 6.78
CA GLY A 388 -5.43 9.23 7.07
C GLY A 388 -4.98 8.89 8.50
N ASN A 389 -5.01 7.60 8.81
CA ASN A 389 -4.75 7.04 10.14
C ASN A 389 -3.37 7.46 10.68
N VAL A 390 -2.33 7.43 9.83
CA VAL A 390 -0.95 7.81 10.18
C VAL A 390 -0.82 9.31 10.48
N CYS A 391 -1.68 10.15 9.87
CA CYS A 391 -1.72 11.57 10.17
C CYS A 391 -2.48 11.89 11.47
N GLN A 392 -3.12 10.92 12.12
CA GLN A 392 -3.77 11.07 13.44
C GLN A 392 -4.78 12.24 13.50
N GLY A 393 -5.57 12.41 12.44
CA GLY A 393 -6.60 13.45 12.34
C GLY A 393 -6.07 14.84 11.94
N LYS A 394 -4.75 14.98 11.71
CA LYS A 394 -4.17 16.21 11.15
C LYS A 394 -4.54 16.35 9.68
N VAL A 395 -4.82 17.58 9.25
CA VAL A 395 -5.21 17.93 7.89
C VAL A 395 -4.30 19.04 7.34
N PRO A 396 -3.95 19.02 6.05
CA PRO A 396 -3.04 20.01 5.50
C PRO A 396 -3.69 21.37 5.34
N ARG A 397 -2.91 22.44 5.57
CA ARG A 397 -3.34 23.82 5.26
C ARG A 397 -3.63 23.98 3.77
N ALA A 398 -4.45 24.96 3.41
CA ALA A 398 -4.72 25.30 2.02
C ALA A 398 -3.41 25.61 1.27
N GLY A 399 -3.24 25.04 0.08
CA GLY A 399 -2.01 25.16 -0.69
C GLY A 399 -1.77 23.98 -1.62
N HIS A 400 -0.53 23.85 -2.09
CA HIS A 400 -0.06 22.70 -2.85
C HIS A 400 1.18 22.11 -2.21
N TYR A 401 1.34 20.79 -2.35
CA TYR A 401 2.44 20.03 -1.78
C TYR A 401 2.95 19.06 -2.85
N ASP A 402 4.19 19.28 -3.27
CA ASP A 402 4.76 18.57 -4.41
C ASP A 402 5.76 17.52 -3.95
N MET A 403 5.53 16.28 -4.37
CA MET A 403 6.59 15.28 -4.46
C MET A 403 7.20 15.38 -5.87
N VAL A 404 8.51 15.62 -5.94
CA VAL A 404 9.24 15.70 -7.20
C VAL A 404 10.10 14.46 -7.38
N VAL A 405 9.83 13.71 -8.44
CA VAL A 405 10.57 12.53 -8.86
C VAL A 405 11.59 12.98 -9.90
N HIS A 406 12.86 12.93 -9.53
CA HIS A 406 13.97 13.33 -10.41
C HIS A 406 14.44 12.16 -11.28
N GLU A 407 14.21 10.93 -10.84
CA GLU A 407 14.60 9.71 -11.55
C GLU A 407 13.87 8.50 -10.98
N VAL A 408 13.57 7.52 -11.83
CA VAL A 408 13.27 6.14 -11.40
C VAL A 408 13.97 5.19 -12.37
N ARG A 409 14.79 4.26 -11.86
CA ARG A 409 15.49 3.27 -12.68
C ARG A 409 15.56 1.90 -12.00
N LEU A 410 15.55 0.86 -12.83
CA LEU A 410 15.75 -0.52 -12.42
C LEU A 410 17.07 -1.04 -13.00
N ARG A 411 17.85 -1.70 -12.14
CA ARG A 411 19.25 -2.06 -12.41
C ARG A 411 19.54 -3.51 -12.05
N GLU A 412 20.48 -4.12 -12.77
CA GLU A 412 20.89 -5.51 -12.55
C GLU A 412 21.68 -5.69 -11.22
N GLU A 413 22.36 -4.64 -10.73
CA GLU A 413 23.14 -4.68 -9.49
C GLU A 413 23.27 -3.33 -8.78
N PRO A 414 23.57 -3.29 -7.46
CA PRO A 414 23.85 -2.05 -6.72
C PRO A 414 25.03 -1.25 -7.30
N GLU A 415 24.98 0.08 -7.18
CA GLU A 415 26.13 0.92 -7.54
C GLU A 415 27.30 0.74 -6.58
N ASN A 416 28.50 1.11 -7.06
CA ASN A 416 29.70 1.22 -6.22
C ASN A 416 30.08 -0.09 -5.50
N GLY A 417 30.07 -1.22 -6.22
CA GLY A 417 30.51 -2.51 -5.71
C GLY A 417 29.56 -3.68 -5.97
N GLY A 418 28.44 -3.46 -6.67
CA GLY A 418 27.54 -4.51 -7.13
C GLY A 418 27.04 -5.39 -5.99
N TRP A 419 26.88 -6.67 -6.29
CA TRP A 419 26.49 -7.66 -5.29
C TRP A 419 27.53 -7.86 -4.18
N GLY A 420 28.80 -7.54 -4.42
CA GLY A 420 29.82 -7.54 -3.36
C GLY A 420 29.52 -6.51 -2.27
N LYS A 421 29.06 -5.32 -2.65
CA LYS A 421 28.58 -4.30 -1.70
C LYS A 421 27.33 -4.77 -0.96
N PHE A 422 26.37 -5.38 -1.67
CA PHE A 422 25.17 -5.94 -1.06
C PHE A 422 25.52 -6.95 0.05
N GLU A 423 26.43 -7.90 -0.21
CA GLU A 423 26.86 -8.86 0.82
C GLU A 423 27.51 -8.16 2.01
N GLN A 424 28.37 -7.17 1.78
CA GLN A 424 29.00 -6.42 2.87
C GLN A 424 27.95 -5.69 3.71
N ASP A 425 27.03 -4.96 3.07
CA ASP A 425 25.96 -4.25 3.75
C ASP A 425 25.03 -5.21 4.47
N TRP A 426 24.77 -6.40 3.91
CA TRP A 426 23.92 -7.41 4.53
C TRP A 426 24.35 -7.77 5.95
N TYR A 427 25.66 -7.83 6.22
CA TYR A 427 26.15 -8.18 7.56
C TYR A 427 26.15 -6.99 8.54
N HIS A 428 26.12 -5.74 8.06
CA HIS A 428 26.23 -4.54 8.89
C HIS A 428 24.94 -3.73 9.00
N CYS A 429 24.03 -3.93 8.05
CA CYS A 429 22.73 -3.31 8.06
C CYS A 429 21.91 -3.89 9.22
N PRO A 430 21.25 -3.02 10.00
CA PRO A 430 20.40 -3.50 11.07
C PRO A 430 19.17 -4.22 10.47
N ASP A 431 18.75 -5.30 11.12
CA ASP A 431 17.49 -5.97 10.79
C ASP A 431 16.33 -5.01 10.99
N GLY A 432 15.27 -5.16 10.22
CA GLY A 432 14.00 -4.47 10.46
C GLY A 432 13.27 -4.93 11.72
N ALA A 433 13.97 -5.44 12.74
CA ALA A 433 13.43 -6.28 13.81
C ALA A 433 12.11 -5.78 14.41
N ILE A 434 11.20 -6.75 14.52
CA ILE A 434 9.92 -6.74 15.23
C ILE A 434 10.12 -6.14 16.63
N MET A 435 9.43 -5.03 16.95
CA MET A 435 9.18 -4.63 18.35
C MET A 435 8.00 -5.40 18.92
#